data_AF-A0A3D4BA21-F1
#
_entry.id   AF-A0A3D4BA21-F1
#
_cell.length_a   1.000
_cell.length_b   1.000
_cell.length_c   1.000
_cell.angle_alpha   90.00
_cell.angle_beta   90.00
_cell.angle_gamma   90.00
#
_symmetry.space_group_name_H-M   'P 1'
#
loop_
_entity.id
_entity.type
_entity.pdbx_description
1 polymer ?
#
loop_
_entity_poly.entity_id
_entity_poly.type
_entity_poly.pdbx_seq_one_letter_code
_entity_poly.pdbx_strand_id
1 'polypeptide(L)'
;GSPINKLWRNNGDGTFTNTAAAAQVAGFNSFSSSAAWADFNNNGRLDLYVSNFPRDQQDILYQNNGGTFSILLPNTVKGNPLWAAWGDYNLDGSLDLAIARFNGKNLLFKN
;
A
#
# COMPACT_ATOMS: atom_id res chain seq x y z
N GLY A 1 4.21 -19.65 -12.12
CA GLY A 1 3.25 -18.54 -12.24
C GLY A 1 3.85 -17.32 -11.60
N SER A 2 3.60 -16.13 -12.16
CA SER A 2 4.07 -14.87 -11.55
C SER A 2 3.57 -14.73 -10.11
N PRO A 3 4.40 -14.23 -9.18
CA PRO A 3 3.94 -13.97 -7.82
C PRO A 3 2.81 -12.94 -7.87
N ILE A 4 1.71 -13.24 -7.17
CA ILE A 4 0.57 -12.34 -6.99
C ILE A 4 0.37 -12.12 -5.49
N ASN A 5 0.08 -10.88 -5.12
CA ASN A 5 -0.24 -10.53 -3.74
C ASN A 5 -1.52 -11.24 -3.30
N LYS A 6 -1.59 -11.53 -2.00
CA LYS A 6 -2.74 -12.15 -1.35
C LYS A 6 -3.30 -11.18 -0.33
N LEU A 7 -4.62 -11.09 -0.24
CA LEU A 7 -5.33 -10.32 0.76
C LEU A 7 -6.25 -11.29 1.47
N TRP A 8 -6.03 -11.49 2.77
CA TRP A 8 -6.80 -12.42 3.57
C TRP A 8 -7.85 -11.67 4.38
N ARG A 9 -9.13 -11.90 4.06
CA ARG A 9 -10.25 -11.41 4.85
C ARG A 9 -10.54 -12.40 5.97
N ASN A 10 -10.54 -11.93 7.22
CA ASN A 10 -11.02 -12.69 8.36
C ASN A 10 -12.54 -12.89 8.25
N ASN A 11 -13.00 -14.14 8.33
CA ASN A 11 -14.41 -14.49 8.24
C ASN A 11 -15.14 -14.41 9.61
N GLY A 12 -14.41 -14.19 10.71
CA GLY A 12 -14.96 -14.07 12.06
C GLY A 12 -15.07 -15.39 12.83
N ASP A 13 -14.73 -16.51 12.20
CA ASP A 13 -14.83 -17.88 12.73
C ASP A 13 -13.45 -18.57 12.85
N GLY A 14 -12.38 -17.77 12.79
CA GLY A 14 -11.00 -18.27 12.76
C GLY A 14 -10.52 -18.71 11.38
N THR A 15 -11.36 -18.61 10.35
CA THR A 15 -10.97 -18.87 8.96
C THR A 15 -10.72 -17.58 8.18
N PHE A 16 -9.98 -17.71 7.07
CA PHE A 16 -9.62 -16.59 6.21
C PHE A 16 -9.90 -16.91 4.75
N THR A 17 -10.43 -15.93 4.03
CA THR A 17 -10.67 -16.02 2.58
C THR A 17 -9.66 -15.15 1.84
N ASN A 18 -8.95 -15.70 0.86
CA ASN A 18 -8.12 -14.89 -0.03
C ASN A 18 -9.01 -14.09 -0.99
N THR A 19 -9.15 -12.79 -0.75
CA THR A 19 -9.99 -11.86 -1.51
C THR A 19 -9.21 -11.00 -2.51
N ALA A 20 -7.91 -11.24 -2.71
CA ALA A 20 -7.06 -10.34 -3.51
C ALA A 20 -7.61 -10.03 -4.91
N ALA A 21 -8.15 -11.04 -5.61
CA ALA A 21 -8.74 -10.85 -6.93
C ALA A 21 -10.05 -10.05 -6.87
N ALA A 22 -10.95 -10.42 -5.96
CA ALA A 22 -12.24 -9.74 -5.77
C ALA A 22 -12.07 -8.28 -5.32
N ALA A 23 -11.06 -8.02 -4.49
CA ALA A 23 -10.71 -6.69 -3.99
C ALA A 23 -9.84 -5.88 -4.97
N GLN A 24 -9.40 -6.47 -6.08
CA GLN A 24 -8.57 -5.82 -7.11
C GLN A 24 -7.15 -5.42 -6.63
N VAL A 25 -6.56 -6.22 -5.73
CA VAL A 25 -5.22 -6.00 -5.15
C VAL A 25 -4.26 -7.18 -5.37
N ALA A 26 -4.55 -8.08 -6.31
CA ALA A 26 -3.68 -9.23 -6.61
C ALA A 26 -2.26 -8.83 -7.10
N GLY A 27 -2.01 -7.54 -7.33
CA GLY A 27 -0.71 -7.00 -7.74
C GLY A 27 -0.44 -7.15 -9.24
N PHE A 28 0.63 -6.52 -9.71
CA PHE A 28 1.05 -6.49 -11.11
C PHE A 28 2.35 -7.25 -11.29
N ASN A 29 2.31 -8.58 -11.36
CA ASN A 29 3.43 -9.46 -11.75
C ASN A 29 4.84 -9.00 -11.26
N SER A 30 4.92 -8.52 -10.02
CA SER A 30 6.11 -7.94 -9.40
C SER A 30 6.25 -8.46 -7.98
N PHE A 31 7.46 -8.40 -7.45
CA PHE A 31 7.68 -8.73 -6.04
C PHE A 31 7.32 -7.51 -5.20
N SER A 32 6.58 -7.71 -4.11
CA SER A 32 6.33 -6.67 -3.12
C SER A 32 7.23 -6.89 -1.90
N SER A 33 7.80 -5.82 -1.35
CA SER A 33 8.72 -5.86 -0.21
C SER A 33 8.06 -5.49 1.12
N SER A 34 7.03 -4.65 1.09
CA SER A 34 6.29 -4.24 2.29
C SER A 34 4.86 -3.80 1.95
N ALA A 35 4.01 -3.77 2.98
CA ALA A 35 2.66 -3.27 2.90
C ALA A 35 2.29 -2.52 4.20
N ALA A 36 1.52 -1.44 4.09
CA ALA A 36 1.08 -0.64 5.24
C ALA A 36 -0.38 -0.19 5.06
N TRP A 37 -1.16 -0.26 6.14
CA TRP A 37 -2.55 0.19 6.18
C TRP A 37 -2.69 1.55 6.87
N ALA A 38 -3.54 2.42 6.32
CA ALA A 38 -3.95 3.68 6.92
C ALA A 38 -5.25 4.19 6.28
N ASP A 39 -6.07 4.94 7.02
CA ASP A 39 -7.17 5.71 6.44
C ASP A 39 -6.61 7.07 6.01
N PHE A 40 -5.96 7.13 4.83
CA PHE A 40 -5.17 8.32 4.46
C PHE A 40 -6.05 9.51 4.09
N ASN A 41 -7.29 9.25 3.67
CA ASN A 41 -8.23 10.27 3.22
C ASN A 41 -9.37 10.53 4.23
N ASN A 42 -9.27 9.98 5.45
CA ASN A 42 -10.23 10.15 6.54
C ASN A 42 -11.68 9.76 6.16
N ASN A 43 -11.87 8.72 5.34
CA ASN A 43 -13.20 8.24 4.93
C ASN A 43 -13.74 7.10 5.82
N GLY A 44 -13.01 6.73 6.87
CA GLY A 44 -13.35 5.65 7.79
C GLY A 44 -13.00 4.25 7.27
N ARG A 45 -12.23 4.14 6.18
CA ARG A 45 -11.83 2.87 5.57
C ARG A 45 -10.32 2.82 5.44
N LEU A 46 -9.72 1.71 5.86
CA LEU A 46 -8.29 1.51 5.68
C LEU A 46 -7.96 1.31 4.20
N ASP A 47 -7.07 2.17 3.70
CA ASP A 47 -6.38 2.12 2.43
C ASP A 47 -5.05 1.38 2.57
N LEU A 48 -4.49 0.90 1.45
CA LEU A 48 -3.33 0.02 1.43
C LEU A 48 -2.20 0.61 0.58
N TYR A 49 -1.04 0.84 1.18
CA TYR A 49 0.18 1.10 0.43
C TYR A 49 0.99 -0.19 0.28
N VAL A 50 1.47 -0.47 -0.93
CA VAL A 50 2.33 -1.61 -1.25
C VAL A 50 3.60 -1.12 -1.95
N SER A 51 4.75 -1.52 -1.41
CA SER A 51 6.04 -1.23 -2.00
C SER A 51 6.53 -2.37 -2.89
N ASN A 52 6.98 -2.06 -4.10
CA ASN A 52 7.36 -3.06 -5.11
C ASN A 52 8.86 -3.06 -5.44
N PHE A 53 9.34 -4.22 -5.90
CA PHE A 53 10.72 -4.52 -6.26
C PHE A 53 10.74 -5.36 -7.56
N PRO A 54 11.72 -5.18 -8.47
CA PRO A 54 12.91 -4.31 -8.40
C PRO A 54 12.64 -2.82 -8.68
N ARG A 55 13.70 -1.99 -8.65
CA ARG A 55 13.67 -0.50 -8.68
C ARG A 55 12.82 0.16 -9.78
N ASP A 56 12.53 -0.56 -10.85
CA ASP A 56 11.75 -0.13 -12.00
C ASP A 56 10.24 -0.32 -11.82
N GLN A 57 9.82 -1.09 -10.81
CA GLN A 57 8.42 -1.24 -10.42
C GLN A 57 7.96 -0.04 -9.60
N GLN A 58 6.72 0.39 -9.83
CA GLN A 58 6.11 1.48 -9.09
C GLN A 58 5.48 0.96 -7.81
N ASP A 59 5.58 1.73 -6.74
CA ASP A 59 4.76 1.50 -5.55
C ASP A 59 3.32 1.90 -5.82
N ILE A 60 2.41 1.31 -5.05
CA ILE A 60 0.98 1.43 -5.29
C ILE A 60 0.30 1.86 -4.01
N LEU A 61 -0.46 2.95 -4.08
CA LEU A 61 -1.43 3.33 -3.07
C LEU A 61 -2.82 2.88 -3.55
N TYR A 62 -3.43 1.98 -2.80
CA TYR A 62 -4.76 1.46 -3.05
C TYR A 62 -5.77 2.16 -2.12
N GLN A 63 -6.70 2.91 -2.69
CA GLN A 63 -7.80 3.51 -1.95
C GLN A 63 -8.97 2.53 -1.83
N ASN A 64 -9.48 2.33 -0.62
CA ASN A 64 -10.58 1.42 -0.32
C ASN A 64 -11.94 2.08 -0.55
N ASN A 65 -12.71 1.52 -1.46
CA ASN A 65 -14.04 1.99 -1.83
C ASN A 65 -15.17 1.20 -1.14
N GLY A 66 -14.87 0.51 -0.04
CA GLY A 66 -15.85 -0.29 0.70
C GLY A 66 -16.02 -1.71 0.19
N GLY A 67 -14.94 -2.32 -0.29
CA GLY A 67 -14.91 -3.73 -0.71
C GLY A 67 -13.99 -3.99 -1.89
N THR A 68 -13.73 -2.97 -2.70
CA THR A 68 -12.75 -2.97 -3.78
C THR A 68 -11.75 -1.83 -3.58
N PHE A 69 -10.62 -1.92 -4.28
CA PHE A 69 -9.59 -0.90 -4.22
C PHE A 69 -9.37 -0.23 -5.59
N SER A 70 -9.29 1.10 -5.57
CA SER A 70 -8.82 1.90 -6.70
C SER A 70 -7.33 2.16 -6.53
N ILE A 71 -6.58 2.15 -7.63
CA ILE A 71 -5.19 2.55 -7.59
C ILE A 71 -5.11 4.08 -7.69
N LEU A 72 -4.65 4.72 -6.63
CA LEU A 72 -4.02 6.03 -6.74
C LEU A 72 -2.56 5.80 -7.11
N LEU A 73 -2.16 6.24 -8.29
CA LEU A 73 -0.76 6.24 -8.69
C LEU A 73 -0.09 7.48 -8.10
N PRO A 74 0.72 7.40 -7.02
CA PRO A 74 1.72 8.43 -6.81
C PRO A 74 2.75 8.23 -7.94
N ASN A 75 2.77 9.15 -8.90
CA ASN A 75 3.75 9.20 -9.99
C ASN A 75 5.22 9.35 -9.53
N THR A 76 5.58 8.99 -8.31
CA THR A 76 6.69 9.62 -7.60
C THR A 76 7.57 8.69 -6.76
N VAL A 77 7.26 7.40 -6.64
CA VAL A 77 8.12 6.45 -5.89
C VAL A 77 8.76 5.42 -6.82
N LYS A 78 9.85 5.82 -7.47
CA LYS A 78 10.83 4.88 -8.04
C LYS A 78 12.04 4.85 -7.10
N GLY A 79 12.44 3.66 -6.65
CA GLY A 79 13.66 3.49 -5.86
C GLY A 79 13.50 2.60 -4.63
N ASN A 80 13.86 1.32 -4.79
CA ASN A 80 14.10 0.27 -3.79
C ASN A 80 13.53 0.55 -2.38
N PRO A 81 12.20 0.61 -2.25
CA PRO A 81 11.54 0.85 -0.98
C PRO A 81 11.66 -0.39 -0.08
N LEU A 82 12.05 -0.16 1.17
CA LEU A 82 12.21 -1.21 2.18
C LEU A 82 11.06 -1.23 3.16
N TRP A 83 10.57 -0.06 3.56
CA TRP A 83 9.54 0.07 4.59
C TRP A 83 8.71 1.33 4.39
N ALA A 84 7.45 1.26 4.80
CA ALA A 84 6.52 2.38 4.83
C ALA A 84 5.89 2.55 6.22
N ALA A 85 5.71 3.80 6.63
CA ALA A 85 5.02 4.16 7.86
C ALA A 85 4.15 5.39 7.63
N TRP A 86 2.96 5.37 8.23
CA TRP A 86 2.02 6.48 8.20
C TRP A 86 2.06 7.26 9.51
N GLY A 87 1.90 8.57 9.45
CA GLY A 87 1.77 9.43 10.63
C GLY A 87 1.49 10.88 10.26
N ASP A 88 0.77 11.58 11.13
CA ASP A 88 0.56 13.03 11.02
C ASP A 88 1.76 13.75 11.63
N TYR A 89 2.82 13.98 10.83
CA TYR A 89 4.07 14.55 11.36
C TYR A 89 4.00 16.06 11.53
N ASN A 90 3.07 16.71 10.83
CA ASN A 90 2.96 18.16 10.75
C ASN A 90 1.78 18.71 11.59
N LEU A 91 0.98 17.82 12.19
CA LEU A 91 -0.19 18.10 13.02
C LEU A 91 -1.33 18.81 12.28
N ASP A 92 -1.50 18.52 10.99
CA ASP A 92 -2.59 19.06 10.16
C ASP A 92 -3.85 18.17 10.13
N GLY A 93 -3.81 17.03 10.82
CA GLY A 93 -4.93 16.09 10.92
C GLY A 93 -5.06 15.14 9.73
N SER A 94 -4.12 15.17 8.78
CA SER A 94 -4.02 14.22 7.67
C SER A 94 -2.79 13.32 7.85
N LEU A 95 -2.92 12.05 7.46
CA LEU A 95 -1.78 11.13 7.54
C LEU A 95 -0.81 11.38 6.38
N ASP A 96 0.47 11.54 6.73
CA ASP A 96 1.59 11.57 5.80
C ASP A 96 2.24 10.17 5.70
N LEU A 97 2.89 9.87 4.58
CA LEU A 97 3.56 8.59 4.33
C LEU A 97 5.08 8.78 4.24
N ALA A 98 5.80 8.15 5.17
CA ALA A 98 7.25 8.05 5.15
C ALA A 98 7.70 6.73 4.52
N ILE A 99 8.64 6.79 3.57
CA ILE A 99 9.18 5.61 2.86
C ILE A 99 10.69 5.55 3.06
N ALA A 100 11.16 4.49 3.71
CA ALA A 100 12.57 4.17 3.83
C ALA A 100 13.07 3.45 2.56
N ARG A 101 14.23 3.85 2.04
CA ARG A 101 14.79 3.29 0.80
C ARG A 101 16.20 2.77 0.97
N PHE A 102 16.51 1.68 0.28
CA PHE A 102 17.88 1.17 0.18
C PHE A 102 18.68 1.98 -0.84
N ASN A 103 19.77 2.60 -0.41
CA ASN A 103 20.69 3.40 -1.25
C ASN A 103 20.02 4.56 -2.01
N GLY A 104 19.07 5.26 -1.36
CA GLY A 104 18.41 6.45 -1.91
C GLY A 104 17.93 7.39 -0.81
N LYS A 105 17.44 8.58 -1.20
CA LYS A 105 16.80 9.51 -0.26
C LYS A 105 15.43 8.94 0.16
N ASN A 106 15.20 8.87 1.47
CA ASN A 106 13.87 8.59 2.03
C ASN A 106 12.87 9.62 1.49
N LEU A 107 11.61 9.21 1.32
CA LEU A 107 10.55 10.11 0.90
C LEU A 107 9.55 10.34 2.01
N LEU A 108 8.95 11.52 1.95
CA LEU A 108 7.81 11.91 2.75
C LEU A 108 6.74 12.41 1.77
N PHE A 109 5.59 11.74 1.76
CA PHE A 109 4.42 12.15 1.02
C PHE A 109 3.49 12.88 1.96
N LYS A 110 3.24 14.13 1.64
CA LYS A 110 2.24 14.95 2.30
C LYS A 110 0.90 14.79 1.58
N ASN A 111 -0.15 14.54 2.36
CA ASN A 111 -1.52 14.64 1.87
C ASN A 111 -1.99 16.09 1.84
#